data_AF-A0A3M1Q659-F1
#
_entry.id   AF-A0A3M1Q659-F1
#
_cell.length_a   1.000
_cell.length_b   1.000
_cell.length_c   1.000
_cell.angle_alpha   90.00
_cell.angle_beta   90.00
_cell.angle_gamma   90.00
#
_symmetry.space_group_name_H-M   'P 1'
#
loop_
_entity.id
_entity.type
_entity.pdbx_description
1 polymer ?
#
loop_
_entity_poly.entity_id
_entity_poly.type
_entity_poly.pdbx_seq_one_letter_code
_entity_poly.pdbx_strand_id
1 'polypeptide(L)' 'IDSNDVFASFSNWGNPPIDCADPGVSVFSTYKDGGYATLSGTSMATPHVSGILLLGQPRTDGFAINDPDGNPDPICVH' A
#
# COMPACT_ATOMS: atom_id res chain seq x y z
N ILE A 1 0.82 1.38 -3.63
CA ILE A 1 2.02 1.50 -4.49
C ILE A 1 2.45 0.15 -5.05
N ASP A 2 3.29 0.14 -6.10
CA ASP A 2 4.02 -1.04 -6.58
C ASP A 2 5.41 -1.16 -5.94
N SER A 3 6.23 -2.11 -6.39
CA SER A 3 7.57 -2.34 -5.86
C SER A 3 8.60 -1.24 -6.18
N ASN A 4 8.24 -0.24 -6.98
CA ASN A 4 9.05 0.93 -7.31
C ASN A 4 8.46 2.21 -6.68
N ASP A 5 7.62 2.06 -5.65
CA ASP A 5 6.88 3.14 -4.98
C ASP A 5 5.93 3.92 -5.90
N VAL A 6 5.60 3.38 -7.08
CA VAL A 6 4.70 4.03 -8.03
C VAL A 6 3.26 3.81 -7.62
N PHE A 7 2.46 4.86 -7.71
CA PHE A 7 1.03 4.81 -7.45
C PHE A 7 0.35 3.75 -8.33
N ALA A 8 -0.46 2.90 -7.73
CA ALA A 8 -1.14 1.84 -8.45
C ALA A 8 -2.31 2.44 -9.24
N SER A 9 -2.38 2.21 -10.56
CA SER A 9 -3.41 2.83 -11.43
C SER A 9 -4.86 2.54 -11.04
N PHE A 10 -5.10 1.50 -10.23
CA PHE A 10 -6.41 1.12 -9.69
C PHE A 10 -6.66 1.63 -8.26
N SER A 11 -5.64 2.17 -7.57
CA SER A 11 -5.80 2.68 -6.22
C SER A 11 -6.64 3.94 -6.26
N ASN A 12 -7.45 4.17 -5.22
CA ASN A 12 -8.17 5.44 -5.10
C ASN A 12 -7.16 6.54 -4.72
N TRP A 13 -7.39 7.77 -5.20
CA TRP A 13 -6.54 8.94 -4.95
C TRP A 13 -7.36 10.07 -4.33
N GLY A 14 -6.68 10.99 -3.63
CA GLY A 14 -7.28 12.20 -3.08
C GLY A 14 -6.88 12.44 -1.63
N ASN A 15 -6.18 13.55 -1.38
CA ASN A 15 -5.80 13.97 -0.04
C ASN A 15 -6.43 15.33 0.36
N PRO A 16 -7.32 15.40 1.38
CA PRO A 16 -7.88 14.30 2.20
C PRO A 16 -8.94 13.48 1.43
N PRO A 17 -9.08 12.15 1.66
CA PRO A 17 -8.91 11.47 2.95
C PRO A 17 -7.85 10.33 3.04
N ILE A 18 -6.77 10.31 2.24
CA ILE A 18 -5.77 9.23 2.33
C ILE A 18 -4.69 9.53 3.39
N ASP A 19 -4.64 8.69 4.43
CA ASP A 19 -3.70 8.84 5.54
C ASP A 19 -2.31 8.21 5.27
N CYS A 20 -2.25 7.13 4.50
CA CYS A 20 -1.02 6.39 4.19
C CYS A 20 -1.15 5.51 2.93
N ALA A 21 -0.06 5.38 2.19
CA ALA A 21 0.11 4.42 1.08
C ALA A 21 0.98 3.21 1.50
N ASP A 22 0.70 2.04 0.92
CA ASP A 22 1.43 0.78 1.16
C ASP A 22 1.43 -0.10 -0.12
N PRO A 23 2.30 -1.13 -0.27
CA PRO A 23 2.30 -2.04 -1.40
C PRO A 23 1.00 -2.80 -1.54
N GLY A 24 0.35 -2.58 -2.67
CA GLY A 24 -0.90 -3.23 -3.05
C GLY A 24 -0.84 -3.83 -4.45
N VAL A 25 0.25 -3.66 -5.20
CA VAL A 25 0.43 -4.25 -6.53
C VAL A 25 1.31 -5.49 -6.42
N SER A 26 0.89 -6.59 -7.04
CA SER A 26 1.66 -7.83 -7.12
C SER A 26 2.08 -8.38 -5.76
N VAL A 27 1.17 -8.34 -4.78
CA VAL A 27 1.41 -8.86 -3.43
C VAL A 27 1.22 -10.37 -3.44
N PHE A 28 2.28 -11.10 -3.15
CA PHE A 28 2.25 -12.56 -2.99
C PHE A 28 1.75 -12.92 -1.60
N SER A 29 0.63 -13.64 -1.52
CA SER A 29 0.06 -14.05 -0.23
C SER A 29 -0.54 -15.45 -0.31
N THR A 30 -0.79 -16.04 0.86
CA THR A 30 -1.47 -17.33 1.00
C THR A 30 -2.84 -17.27 0.36
N TYR A 31 -3.17 -18.30 -0.39
CA TYR A 31 -4.43 -18.44 -1.08
C TYR A 31 -5.08 -19.77 -0.71
N LYS A 32 -6.31 -20.00 -1.20
CA LYS A 32 -7.09 -21.19 -0.88
C LYS A 32 -6.31 -22.49 -1.16
N ASP A 33 -6.65 -23.53 -0.44
CA ASP A 33 -6.11 -24.89 -0.60
C ASP A 33 -4.59 -25.00 -0.38
N GLY A 34 -4.02 -24.13 0.46
CA GLY A 34 -2.59 -24.10 0.77
C GLY A 34 -1.72 -23.55 -0.37
N GLY A 35 -2.35 -22.97 -1.40
CA GLY A 35 -1.66 -22.33 -2.50
C GLY A 35 -1.16 -20.93 -2.15
N TYR A 36 -0.49 -20.32 -3.11
CA TYR A 36 -0.12 -18.91 -3.06
C TYR A 36 -0.61 -18.23 -4.33
N ALA A 37 -1.07 -17.00 -4.20
CA ALA A 37 -1.50 -16.18 -5.31
C ALA A 37 -0.83 -14.81 -5.22
N THR A 38 -0.52 -14.24 -6.38
CA THR A 38 -0.09 -12.86 -6.51
C THR A 38 -1.33 -12.04 -6.87
N LEU A 39 -1.74 -11.15 -5.98
CA LEU A 39 -2.93 -10.32 -6.14
C LEU A 39 -2.56 -8.84 -6.08
N SER A 40 -3.30 -8.03 -6.84
CA SER A 40 -3.16 -6.57 -6.85
C SER A 40 -4.47 -5.94 -6.39
N GLY A 41 -4.43 -5.11 -5.37
CA GLY A 41 -5.59 -4.39 -4.82
C GLY A 41 -5.23 -3.57 -3.59
N THR A 42 -6.03 -2.54 -3.30
CA THR A 42 -5.94 -1.79 -2.03
C THR A 42 -6.18 -2.69 -0.82
N SER A 43 -6.98 -3.75 -0.98
CA SER A 43 -7.16 -4.81 0.02
C SER A 43 -5.87 -5.56 0.39
N MET A 44 -4.82 -5.49 -0.43
CA MET A 44 -3.50 -6.06 -0.13
C MET A 44 -2.56 -5.05 0.54
N ALA A 45 -2.84 -3.74 0.42
CA ALA A 45 -2.17 -2.70 1.17
C ALA A 45 -2.67 -2.63 2.64
N THR A 46 -3.98 -2.81 2.87
CA THR A 46 -4.58 -2.79 4.23
C THR A 46 -3.92 -3.71 5.27
N PRO A 47 -3.59 -4.99 4.97
CA PRO A 47 -2.91 -5.86 5.93
C PRO A 47 -1.45 -5.45 6.20
N HIS A 48 -0.76 -4.77 5.28
CA HIS A 48 0.58 -4.25 5.52
C HIS A 48 0.56 -3.14 6.59
N VAL A 49 -0.32 -2.13 6.44
CA VAL A 49 -0.49 -1.05 7.43
C VAL A 49 -0.91 -1.61 8.79
N SER A 50 -1.79 -2.62 8.79
CA SER A 50 -2.22 -3.29 10.03
C SER A 50 -1.07 -4.01 10.74
N GLY A 51 -0.14 -4.60 9.97
CA GLY A 51 1.08 -5.22 10.49
C GLY A 51 2.07 -4.19 11.06
N ILE A 52 2.24 -3.05 10.38
CA ILE A 52 3.07 -1.93 10.87
C ILE A 52 2.55 -1.42 12.21
N LEU A 53 1.23 -1.21 12.32
CA LEU A 53 0.55 -0.82 13.57
C LEU A 53 0.72 -1.85 14.69
N LEU A 54 0.74 -3.15 14.35
CA LEU A 54 0.98 -4.21 15.33
C LEU A 54 2.43 -4.20 15.85
N LEU A 55 3.39 -3.83 15.01
CA LEU A 55 4.80 -3.74 15.39
C LEU A 55 5.09 -2.45 16.20
N GLY A 56 4.36 -1.36 15.94
CA GLY A 56 4.43 -0.14 16.75
C GLY A 56 3.77 1.08 16.08
N GLN A 57 4.19 2.28 16.48
CA GLN A 57 3.68 3.51 15.84
C GLN A 57 4.15 3.57 14.38
N PRO A 58 3.23 3.69 13.41
CA PRO A 58 3.60 3.84 12.01
C PRO A 58 4.37 5.14 11.82
N ARG A 59 5.49 5.05 11.14
CA ARG A 59 6.23 6.19 10.61
C ARG A 59 5.95 6.30 9.12
N THR A 60 6.34 7.41 8.52
CA THR A 60 6.29 7.57 7.08
C THR A 60 7.70 7.73 6.54
N ASP A 61 8.03 7.00 5.49
CA ASP A 61 9.31 7.12 4.79
C ASP A 61 9.07 7.07 3.27
N GLY A 62 9.36 8.18 2.60
CA GLY A 62 9.07 8.36 1.18
C GLY A 62 7.61 8.70 0.88
N PHE A 63 7.33 8.85 -0.42
CA PHE A 63 6.05 9.25 -0.96
C PHE A 63 5.71 8.45 -2.21
N ALA A 64 4.42 8.20 -2.43
CA ALA A 64 3.93 7.55 -3.63
C ALA A 64 4.27 8.37 -4.88
N ILE A 65 5.02 7.78 -5.80
CA ILE A 65 5.46 8.41 -7.04
C ILE A 65 4.31 8.37 -8.06
N ASN A 66 4.13 9.45 -8.83
CA ASN A 66 3.06 9.61 -9.83
C ASN A 66 1.63 9.57 -9.24
N ASP A 67 1.46 10.13 -8.04
CA ASP A 67 0.12 10.37 -7.49
C ASP A 67 -0.72 11.26 -8.44
N PRO A 68 -1.89 10.78 -8.90
CA PRO A 68 -2.73 11.52 -9.84
C PRO A 68 -3.23 12.89 -9.34
N ASP A 69 -3.28 13.12 -8.03
CA ASP A 69 -3.83 14.35 -7.45
C ASP A 69 -2.78 15.47 -7.25
N GLY A 70 -1.50 15.18 -7.50
CA GLY A 70 -0.40 16.12 -7.35
C GLY A 70 0.09 16.33 -5.92
N ASN A 71 -0.50 15.66 -4.93
CA ASN A 71 -0.09 15.63 -3.53
C ASN A 71 0.32 14.21 -3.15
N PRO A 72 1.61 13.85 -3.29
CA PRO A 72 2.08 12.49 -3.04
C PRO A 72 1.68 11.96 -1.65
N ASP A 73 0.94 10.85 -1.61
CA ASP A 73 0.59 10.16 -0.36
C ASP A 73 1.86 9.61 0.34
N PRO A 74 2.00 9.79 1.67
CA PRO A 74 3.16 9.27 2.41
C PRO A 74 3.12 7.74 2.53
N ILE A 75 4.26 7.08 2.40
CA ILE A 75 4.36 5.61 2.52
C ILE A 75 4.55 5.23 3.99
N CYS A 76 3.66 4.40 4.53
CA CYS A 76 3.72 3.95 5.92
C CYS A 76 4.80 2.85 6.10
N VAL A 77 5.63 2.97 7.14
CA VAL A 77 6.70 2.02 7.53
C VAL A 77 6.77 1.86 9.06
N HIS A 78 7.44 0.82 9.57
CA HIS A 78 7.67 0.60 11.01
C HIS A 78 9.07 1.04 11.45
#